data_AF-A0AAD4PWP7-F1
#
_entry.id   AF-A0AAD4PWP7-F1
#
_cell.length_a   1.000
_cell.length_b   1.000
_cell.length_c   1.000
_cell.angle_alpha   90.00
_cell.angle_beta   90.00
_cell.angle_gamma   90.00
#
_symmetry.space_group_name_H-M   'P 1'
#
loop_
_entity.id
_entity.type
_entity.pdbx_description
1 polymer ?
#
loop_
_entity_poly.entity_id
_entity_poly.type
_entity_poly.pdbx_seq_one_letter_code
_entity_poly.pdbx_strand_id
1 'polypeptide(L)'
;MVLEASGNSQRDTGPLSQLTKGMHHIPIEDMEAWVFRSVETRMEEVVKNGKITQPRNSFMLYRSAYFERAKKWYASNNPAVINTVIGESWYKEAPEVRQLYELLARIDSDKHKLAHPGYKF
;
A
#
# COMPACT_ATOMS: atom_id res chain seq x y z
N MET A 1 17.95 -25.45 28.15
CA MET A 1 17.59 -24.02 28.08
C MET A 1 17.01 -23.78 26.69
N VAL A 2 15.73 -24.07 26.52
CA VAL A 2 15.01 -23.90 25.25
C VAL A 2 14.54 -22.45 25.26
N LEU A 3 15.02 -21.64 24.32
CA LEU A 3 14.53 -20.28 24.12
C LEU A 3 13.11 -20.41 23.57
N GLU A 4 12.11 -20.30 24.45
CA GLU A 4 10.75 -20.08 24.03
C GLU A 4 10.69 -18.71 23.34
N ALA A 5 10.62 -18.72 22.02
CA ALA A 5 10.15 -17.58 21.27
C ALA A 5 8.69 -17.38 21.68
N SER A 6 8.47 -16.51 22.66
CA SER A 6 7.15 -15.98 23.00
C SER A 6 6.66 -15.18 21.80
N GLY A 7 6.12 -15.88 20.79
CA GLY A 7 5.29 -15.32 19.75
C GLY A 7 4.02 -14.84 20.41
N ASN A 8 4.10 -13.65 21.03
CA ASN A 8 2.97 -12.96 21.62
C ASN A 8 1.95 -12.75 20.53
N SER A 9 0.98 -13.67 20.46
CA SER A 9 -0.17 -13.60 19.59
C SER A 9 -1.15 -12.57 20.15
N GLN A 10 -0.68 -11.33 20.35
CA GLN A 10 -1.60 -10.23 20.40
C GLN A 10 -2.21 -10.16 19.01
N ARG A 11 -3.44 -10.65 18.89
CA ARG A 11 -4.28 -10.30 17.74
C ARG A 11 -4.46 -8.80 17.83
N ASP A 12 -3.60 -8.07 17.14
CA ASP A 12 -3.74 -6.63 17.01
C ASP A 12 -5.14 -6.34 16.49
N THR A 13 -5.97 -5.74 17.34
CA THR A 13 -7.40 -5.59 17.07
C THR A 13 -7.72 -4.37 16.21
N GLY A 14 -6.75 -3.47 16.02
CA GLY A 14 -6.92 -2.21 15.29
C GLY A 14 -6.40 -2.21 13.85
N PRO A 15 -6.70 -1.16 13.09
CA PRO A 15 -6.10 -0.92 11.78
C PRO A 15 -4.64 -0.45 11.88
N LEU A 16 -3.84 -0.68 10.84
CA LEU A 16 -2.44 -0.29 10.71
C LEU A 16 -2.23 1.21 10.89
N SER A 17 -3.19 2.06 10.47
CA SER A 17 -3.13 3.50 10.73
C SER A 17 -3.03 3.84 12.22
N GLN A 18 -3.61 3.01 13.09
CA GLN A 18 -3.56 3.16 14.54
C GLN A 18 -2.40 2.37 15.15
N LEU A 19 -2.26 1.09 14.80
CA LEU A 19 -1.22 0.21 15.35
C LEU A 19 0.18 0.78 15.13
N THR A 20 0.41 1.32 13.93
CA THR A 20 1.75 1.78 13.52
C THR A 20 1.98 3.27 13.77
N LYS A 21 1.06 3.96 14.47
CA LYS A 21 1.12 5.43 14.66
C LYS A 21 2.44 5.90 15.29
N GLY A 22 3.01 5.11 16.21
CA GLY A 22 4.27 5.41 16.88
C GLY A 22 5.54 5.05 16.09
N MET A 23 5.42 4.43 14.92
CA MET A 23 6.57 4.00 14.11
C MET A 23 7.13 5.15 13.26
N HIS A 24 7.48 6.28 13.88
CA HIS A 24 7.97 7.47 13.17
C HIS A 24 9.27 7.23 12.37
N HIS A 25 10.08 6.26 12.78
CA HIS A 25 11.31 5.86 12.09
C HIS A 25 11.08 5.05 10.80
N ILE A 26 9.85 4.58 10.55
CA ILE A 26 9.46 3.93 9.30
C ILE A 26 8.37 4.80 8.67
N PRO A 27 8.68 5.56 7.60
CA PRO A 27 7.69 6.40 6.96
C PRO A 27 6.57 5.56 6.35
N ILE A 28 5.36 6.13 6.28
CA ILE A 28 4.34 5.67 5.33
C ILE A 28 4.77 6.17 3.96
N GLU A 29 4.72 5.32 2.94
CA GLU A 29 5.05 5.72 1.58
C GLU A 29 4.05 6.78 1.08
N ASP A 30 4.57 7.84 0.44
CA ASP A 30 3.76 8.95 -0.05
C ASP A 30 3.02 8.54 -1.33
N MET A 31 1.78 8.08 -1.15
CA MET A 31 0.92 7.70 -2.27
C MET A 31 0.39 8.90 -3.04
N GLU A 32 0.41 10.12 -2.48
CA GLU A 32 0.08 11.33 -3.24
C GLU A 32 1.17 11.59 -4.28
N ALA A 33 2.44 11.58 -3.86
CA ALA A 33 3.58 11.65 -4.79
C ALA A 33 3.54 10.54 -5.85
N TRP A 34 3.16 9.31 -5.46
CA TRP A 34 2.96 8.22 -6.42
C TRP A 34 1.91 8.56 -7.48
N VAL A 35 0.69 8.96 -7.10
CA VAL A 35 -0.38 9.20 -8.09
C VAL A 35 -0.15 10.45 -8.93
N PHE A 36 0.58 11.45 -8.41
CA PHE A 36 0.92 12.68 -9.14
C PHE A 36 2.21 12.62 -9.94
N ARG A 37 2.90 11.47 -9.99
CA ARG A 37 4.06 11.28 -10.87
C ARG A 37 3.73 11.63 -12.33
N SER A 38 4.70 12.20 -13.02
CA SER A 38 4.51 12.81 -14.33
C SER A 38 4.20 11.78 -15.42
N VAL A 39 3.74 12.26 -16.57
CA VAL A 39 3.50 11.40 -17.74
C VAL A 39 4.81 10.75 -18.19
N GLU A 40 5.91 11.50 -18.17
CA GLU A 40 7.25 11.02 -18.54
C GLU A 40 7.67 9.85 -17.65
N THR A 41 7.56 9.98 -16.32
CA THR A 41 7.87 8.88 -15.39
C THR A 41 7.02 7.64 -15.68
N ARG A 42 5.72 7.80 -15.94
CA ARG A 42 4.82 6.67 -16.26
C ARG A 42 5.21 6.00 -17.58
N MET A 43 5.67 6.76 -18.57
CA MET A 43 6.13 6.22 -19.85
C MET A 43 7.47 5.48 -19.71
N GLU A 44 8.39 5.99 -18.88
CA GLU A 44 9.65 5.31 -18.54
C GLU A 44 9.40 3.96 -17.85
N GLU A 45 8.39 3.87 -16.97
CA GLU A 45 7.97 2.62 -16.34
C GLU A 45 7.56 1.56 -17.38
N VAL A 46 6.91 1.96 -18.49
CA VAL A 46 6.53 1.06 -19.58
C VAL A 46 7.76 0.54 -20.31
N VAL A 47 8.72 1.42 -20.62
CA VAL A 47 9.99 1.04 -21.26
C VAL A 47 10.74 0.03 -20.39
N LYS A 48 10.81 0.28 -19.08
CA LYS A 48 11.50 -0.60 -18.12
C LYS A 48 10.81 -1.95 -17.94
N ASN A 49 9.48 -1.95 -17.85
CA ASN A 49 8.71 -3.15 -17.53
C ASN A 49 8.26 -3.94 -18.77
N GLY A 50 8.38 -3.36 -19.97
CA GLY A 50 7.93 -3.93 -21.23
C GLY A 50 6.39 -3.99 -21.38
N LYS A 51 5.63 -3.39 -20.46
CA LYS A 51 4.17 -3.39 -20.49
C LYS A 51 3.58 -2.20 -19.71
N ILE A 52 2.39 -1.78 -20.13
CA ILE A 52 1.56 -0.83 -19.38
C ILE A 52 0.96 -1.60 -18.20
N THR A 53 1.31 -1.17 -16.98
CA THR A 53 0.74 -1.75 -15.74
C THR A 53 -0.58 -1.07 -15.42
N GLN A 54 -1.52 -1.82 -14.85
CA GLN A 54 -2.82 -1.27 -14.46
C GLN A 54 -2.63 -0.18 -13.38
N PRO A 55 -3.44 0.90 -13.39
CA PRO A 55 -3.45 1.87 -12.31
C PRO A 55 -3.84 1.19 -10.99
N ARG A 56 -3.28 1.67 -9.88
CA ARG A 56 -3.52 1.07 -8.56
C ARG A 56 -4.92 1.45 -8.08
N ASN A 57 -5.70 0.47 -7.63
CA ASN A 57 -6.94 0.72 -6.89
C ASN A 57 -6.65 1.18 -5.45
N SER A 58 -7.70 1.54 -4.71
CA SER A 58 -7.57 2.09 -3.35
C SER A 58 -6.84 1.15 -2.39
N PHE A 59 -7.17 -0.14 -2.42
CA PHE A 59 -6.49 -1.14 -1.59
C PHE A 59 -5.01 -1.28 -1.97
N MET A 60 -4.67 -1.28 -3.25
CA MET A 60 -3.28 -1.40 -3.70
C MET A 60 -2.43 -0.19 -3.28
N LEU A 61 -3.00 1.02 -3.29
CA LEU A 61 -2.33 2.21 -2.75
C LEU A 61 -2.15 2.12 -1.23
N TYR A 62 -3.19 1.75 -0.49
CA TYR A 62 -3.10 1.53 0.95
C TYR A 62 -2.05 0.46 1.31
N ARG A 63 -2.05 -0.65 0.57
CA ARG A 63 -1.07 -1.73 0.74
C ARG A 63 0.34 -1.20 0.56
N SER A 64 0.63 -0.46 -0.52
CA SER A 64 1.95 0.12 -0.75
C SER A 64 2.37 1.03 0.39
N ALA A 65 1.49 1.95 0.79
CA ALA A 65 1.71 2.91 1.88
C ALA A 65 2.15 2.25 3.19
N TYR A 66 1.50 1.16 3.58
CA TYR A 66 1.71 0.50 4.87
C TYR A 66 2.59 -0.76 4.82
N PHE A 67 3.09 -1.18 3.64
CA PHE A 67 3.76 -2.48 3.49
C PHE A 67 4.96 -2.64 4.42
N GLU A 68 5.89 -1.69 4.41
CA GLU A 68 7.10 -1.76 5.24
C GLU A 68 6.79 -1.62 6.74
N ARG A 69 5.75 -0.84 7.09
CA ARG A 69 5.27 -0.76 8.48
C ARG A 69 4.68 -2.08 8.95
N ALA A 70 3.82 -2.71 8.15
CA ALA A 70 3.24 -4.01 8.46
C ALA A 70 4.33 -5.09 8.59
N LYS A 71 5.28 -5.13 7.65
CA LYS A 71 6.43 -6.03 7.69
C LYS A 71 7.22 -5.91 8.99
N LYS A 72 7.52 -4.68 9.43
CA LYS A 72 8.24 -4.45 10.68
C LYS A 72 7.39 -4.76 11.91
N TRP A 73 6.13 -4.31 11.93
CA TRP A 73 5.22 -4.51 13.06
C TRP A 73 5.01 -5.99 13.38
N TYR A 74 4.74 -6.80 12.36
CA TYR A 74 4.54 -8.24 12.51
C TYR A 74 5.84 -9.06 12.53
N ALA A 75 7.01 -8.41 12.45
CA ALA A 75 8.32 -9.05 12.38
C ALA A 75 8.41 -10.22 11.37
N SER A 76 7.66 -10.11 10.27
CA SER A 76 7.51 -11.17 9.26
C SER A 76 8.03 -10.68 7.92
N ASN A 77 8.86 -11.49 7.27
CA ASN A 77 9.29 -11.26 5.88
C ASN A 77 8.43 -12.05 4.88
N ASN A 78 7.43 -12.80 5.33
CA ASN A 78 6.59 -13.60 4.44
C ASN A 78 5.53 -12.71 3.77
N PRO A 79 5.59 -12.50 2.44
CA PRO A 79 4.66 -11.62 1.75
C PRO A 79 3.20 -12.06 1.85
N ALA A 80 2.93 -13.36 1.96
CA ALA A 80 1.56 -13.86 2.12
C ALA A 80 0.96 -13.41 3.46
N VAL A 81 1.74 -13.56 4.54
CA VAL A 81 1.32 -13.11 5.88
C VAL A 81 1.11 -11.60 5.90
N ILE A 82 2.04 -10.83 5.33
CA ILE A 82 1.95 -9.37 5.28
C ILE A 82 0.71 -8.92 4.46
N ASN A 83 0.42 -9.59 3.34
CA ASN A 83 -0.77 -9.29 2.54
C ASN A 83 -2.07 -9.56 3.30
N THR A 84 -2.13 -10.68 4.02
CA THR A 84 -3.32 -11.03 4.82
C THR A 84 -3.59 -9.97 5.89
N VAL A 85 -2.58 -9.59 6.68
CA VAL A 85 -2.78 -8.60 7.76
C VAL A 85 -3.10 -7.20 7.25
N ILE A 86 -2.53 -6.79 6.11
CA ILE A 86 -2.90 -5.53 5.45
C ILE A 86 -4.35 -5.59 4.96
N GLY A 87 -4.76 -6.73 4.40
CA GLY A 87 -6.14 -6.97 3.98
C GLY A 87 -7.13 -6.86 5.13
N GLU A 88 -6.85 -7.54 6.26
CA GLU A 88 -7.67 -7.44 7.47
C GLU A 88 -7.72 -6.01 8.02
N SER A 89 -6.59 -5.31 8.00
CA SER A 89 -6.48 -3.93 8.43
C SER A 89 -7.34 -2.99 7.60
N TRP A 90 -7.33 -3.14 6.27
CA TRP A 90 -8.10 -2.31 5.35
C TRP A 90 -9.60 -2.25 5.69
N TYR A 91 -10.20 -3.38 6.07
CA TYR A 91 -11.62 -3.43 6.46
C TYR A 91 -11.90 -2.78 7.82
N LYS A 92 -10.88 -2.63 8.67
CA LYS A 92 -10.95 -1.98 9.98
C LYS A 92 -10.62 -0.49 9.92
N GLU A 93 -10.11 0.00 8.78
CA GLU A 93 -9.73 1.40 8.63
C GLU A 93 -10.92 2.33 8.76
N ALA A 94 -10.66 3.49 9.37
CA ALA A 94 -11.63 4.55 9.49
C ALA A 94 -12.12 5.00 8.09
N PRO A 95 -13.39 5.43 7.95
CA PRO A 95 -13.94 5.88 6.67
C PRO A 95 -13.05 6.93 5.97
N GLU A 96 -12.45 7.85 6.72
CA GLU A 96 -11.62 8.93 6.20
C GLU A 96 -10.35 8.38 5.53
N VAL A 97 -9.73 7.34 6.10
CA VAL A 97 -8.56 6.68 5.51
C VAL A 97 -8.96 5.97 4.21
N ARG A 98 -10.09 5.25 4.22
CA ARG A 98 -10.57 4.57 3.01
C ARG A 98 -10.93 5.56 1.89
N GLN A 99 -11.59 6.66 2.24
CA GLN A 99 -11.94 7.75 1.31
C GLN A 99 -10.71 8.43 0.71
N LEU A 100 -9.65 8.64 1.48
CA LEU A 100 -8.38 9.14 0.97
C LEU A 100 -7.84 8.24 -0.15
N TYR A 101 -7.73 6.94 0.08
CA TYR A 101 -7.21 6.02 -0.92
C TYR A 101 -8.16 5.80 -2.11
N GLU A 102 -9.47 5.92 -1.91
CA GLU A 102 -10.45 5.96 -3.00
C GLU A 102 -10.28 7.20 -3.89
N LEU A 103 -10.03 8.37 -3.31
CA LEU A 103 -9.72 9.59 -4.05
C LEU A 103 -8.43 9.42 -4.85
N LEU A 104 -7.36 8.95 -4.20
CA LEU A 104 -6.06 8.72 -4.85
C LEU A 104 -6.18 7.69 -5.99
N ALA A 105 -6.98 6.63 -5.83
CA ALA A 105 -7.19 5.64 -6.88
C ALA A 105 -7.91 6.23 -8.12
N ARG A 106 -8.89 7.13 -7.91
CA ARG A 106 -9.53 7.86 -9.02
C ARG A 106 -8.51 8.74 -9.75
N ILE A 107 -7.69 9.48 -8.99
CA ILE A 107 -6.62 10.31 -9.56
C ILE A 107 -5.61 9.47 -10.34
N ASP A 108 -5.14 8.34 -9.79
CA ASP A 108 -4.19 7.46 -10.49
C ASP A 108 -4.80 6.91 -11.78
N SER A 109 -6.09 6.53 -11.76
CA SER A 109 -6.81 6.08 -12.96
C SER A 109 -6.85 7.18 -14.03
N ASP A 110 -7.18 8.41 -13.67
CA ASP A 110 -7.29 9.51 -14.63
C ASP A 110 -5.91 9.94 -15.16
N LYS A 111 -4.89 10.03 -14.30
CA LYS A 111 -3.51 10.28 -14.72
C LYS A 111 -2.96 9.17 -15.61
N HIS A 112 -3.33 7.92 -15.34
CA HIS A 112 -2.95 6.78 -16.18
C HIS A 112 -3.58 6.86 -17.58
N LYS A 113 -4.86 7.23 -17.70
CA LYS A 113 -5.51 7.44 -19.02
C LYS A 113 -4.84 8.55 -19.82
N LEU A 114 -4.41 9.63 -19.14
CA LEU A 114 -3.68 10.73 -19.78
C LEU A 114 -2.30 10.28 -20.27
N ALA A 115 -1.59 9.48 -19.50
CA ALA A 115 -0.26 8.97 -19.86
C ALA A 115 -0.31 7.89 -20.95
N HIS A 116 -1.40 7.12 -21.03
CA HIS A 116 -1.55 6.03 -21.99
C HIS A 116 -2.86 6.14 -22.79
N PRO A 117 -2.97 7.13 -23.71
CA PRO A 117 -4.14 7.26 -24.57
C PRO A 117 -4.36 5.98 -25.38
N GLY A 118 -5.55 5.39 -25.29
CA GLY A 118 -5.90 4.17 -26.01
C GLY A 118 -5.63 2.85 -25.25
N TYR A 119 -5.09 2.91 -24.03
CA TYR A 119 -5.05 1.73 -23.17
C TYR A 119 -6.47 1.22 -22.87
N LYS A 120 -6.68 -0.08 -23.07
CA LYS A 120 -7.91 -0.80 -22.76
C LYS A 120 -7.57 -2.00 -21.89
N PHE A 121 -8.41 -2.26 -20.89
CA PHE A 121 -8.32 -3.41 -20.01
C PHE A 121 -8.83 -4.67 -20.69
#